data_AF-A0A2A4R105-F1
#
_entry.id   AF-A0A2A4R105-F1
#
_cell.length_a   1.000
_cell.length_b   1.000
_cell.length_c   1.000
_cell.angle_alpha   90.00
_cell.angle_beta   90.00
_cell.angle_gamma   90.00
#
_symmetry.space_group_name_H-M   'P 1'
#
loop_
_entity.id
_entity.type
_entity.pdbx_description
1 polymer ?
#
loop_
_entity_poly.entity_id
_entity_poly.type
_entity_poly.pdbx_seq_one_letter_code
_entity_poly.pdbx_strand_id
1 'polypeptide(L)' 'MSITQERKAELIKEYAIKDGDTGSPEVQIAIL' A
#
# COMPACT_ATOMS: atom_id res chain seq x y z
N MET A 1 11.45 -3.21 -11.69
CA MET A 1 11.25 -1.81 -11.29
C MET A 1 10.19 -1.84 -10.23
N SER A 2 10.60 -1.85 -8.97
CA SER A 2 9.69 -2.11 -7.85
C SER A 2 10.16 -1.30 -6.65
N ILE A 3 9.22 -0.57 -6.10
CA ILE A 3 9.25 0.07 -4.79
C ILE A 3 9.85 -0.86 -3.73
N THR A 4 10.67 -0.31 -2.82
CA THR A 4 11.27 -1.05 -1.71
C THR A 4 10.20 -1.60 -0.76
N GLN A 5 10.48 -2.73 -0.09
CA GLN A 5 9.51 -3.33 0.85
C GLN A 5 9.11 -2.37 1.97
N GLU A 6 10.03 -1.51 2.42
CA GLU A 6 9.75 -0.45 3.38
C GLU A 6 8.74 0.56 2.85
N ARG A 7 8.96 1.15 1.67
CA ARG A 7 8.00 2.11 1.11
C ARG A 7 6.67 1.46 0.78
N LYS A 8 6.66 0.19 0.37
CA LYS A 8 5.41 -0.56 0.20
C LYS A 8 4.63 -0.66 1.50
N ALA A 9 5.29 -0.98 2.62
CA ALA A 9 4.64 -1.05 3.93
C ALA A 9 4.14 0.32 4.40
N GLU A 10 4.89 1.39 4.12
CA GLU A 10 4.45 2.76 4.43
C GLU A 10 3.20 3.16 3.63
N LEU A 11 3.17 2.89 2.33
CA LEU A 11 2.00 3.19 1.49
C LEU A 11 0.78 2.34 1.86
N ILE A 12 0.97 1.07 2.21
CA ILE A 12 -0.14 0.24 2.71
C ILE A 12 -0.72 0.87 3.98
N LYS A 13 0.12 1.37 4.90
CA LYS A 13 -0.37 2.04 6.12
C LYS A 13 -1.06 3.37 5.83
N GLU A 14 -0.53 4.15 4.91
CA GLU A 14 -1.01 5.50 4.59
C GLU A 14 -2.33 5.48 3.82
N TYR A 15 -2.54 4.46 2.98
CA TYR A 15 -3.72 4.31 2.12
C TYR A 15 -4.67 3.19 2.55
N ALA A 16 -4.39 2.50 3.67
CA ALA A 16 -5.30 1.49 4.21
C ALA A 16 -6.61 2.14 4.71
N ILE A 17 -7.72 1.67 4.16
CA ILE A 17 -9.06 2.17 4.52
C ILE A 17 -9.56 1.52 5.82
N LYS A 18 -9.02 0.35 6.16
CA LYS A 18 -9.31 -0.40 7.40
C LYS A 18 -8.05 -1.12 7.87
N ASP A 19 -8.05 -1.58 9.11
CA ASP A 19 -6.90 -2.32 9.65
C ASP A 19 -6.68 -3.63 8.87
N GLY A 20 -5.47 -3.84 8.36
CA GLY A 20 -5.10 -5.00 7.52
C GLY A 20 -5.46 -4.90 6.03
N ASP A 21 -5.89 -3.74 5.55
CA ASP A 21 -6.32 -3.54 4.17
C ASP A 21 -5.15 -3.51 3.19
N THR A 22 -4.94 -4.61 2.48
CA THR A 22 -3.79 -4.81 1.56
C THR A 22 -4.21 -4.97 0.10
N GLY A 23 -5.51 -5.03 -0.16
CA GLY A 23 -6.08 -5.32 -1.49
C GLY A 23 -6.97 -4.21 -2.06
N SER A 24 -7.18 -3.11 -1.33
CA SER A 24 -8.05 -2.05 -1.82
C SER A 24 -7.47 -1.35 -3.05
N PRO A 25 -8.34 -0.82 -3.94
CA PRO A 25 -7.92 -0.12 -5.15
C PRO A 25 -6.94 1.01 -4.84
N GLU A 26 -7.17 1.76 -3.76
CA GLU A 26 -6.33 2.88 -3.33
C GLU A 26 -4.91 2.43 -2.97
N VAL A 27 -4.79 1.33 -2.20
CA VAL A 27 -3.50 0.73 -1.84
C VAL A 27 -2.78 0.17 -3.07
N GLN A 28 -3.52 -0.48 -3.99
CA GLN A 28 -2.95 -1.01 -5.24
C GLN A 28 -2.44 0.12 -6.14
N ILE A 29 -3.17 1.24 -6.26
CA ILE A 29 -2.77 2.42 -7.02
C ILE A 29 -1.54 3.09 -6.40
N ALA A 30 -1.45 3.13 -5.07
CA ALA A 30 -0.29 3.68 -4.39
C ALA A 30 0.99 2.86 -4.66
N ILE A 31 0.87 1.54 -4.88
CA ILE A 31 2.00 0.62 -5.07
C ILE A 31 2.40 0.45 -6.56
N LEU A 32 1.51 0.82 -7.50
CA LEU A 32 1.70 0.72 -8.95
C LEU A 32 2.67 1.80 -9.47
#